data_AF-A0A2E0XP46-F1
#
_entry.id   AF-A0A2E0XP46-F1
#
_cell.length_a   1.000
_cell.length_b   1.000
_cell.length_c   1.000
_cell.angle_alpha   90.00
_cell.angle_beta   90.00
_cell.angle_gamma   90.00
#
_symmetry.space_group_name_H-M   'P 1'
#
loop_
_entity.id
_entity.type
_entity.pdbx_description
1 polymer ?
#
loop_
_entity_poly.entity_id
_entity_poly.type
_entity_poly.pdbx_seq_one_letter_code
_entity_poly.pdbx_strand_id
1 'polypeptide(L)' 'MGELQVSHFEEPIALWDLEGYNQLQAALEVPIAAGEQEYNLWQFRDLITRGNLDILQPNITSCGAIHRE' A
#
# COMPACT_ATOMS: atom_id res chain seq x y z
N MET A 1 -11.47 16.63 -4.37
CA MET A 1 -11.55 15.24 -4.92
C MET A 1 -12.98 14.74 -5.10
N GLY A 2 -13.99 15.27 -4.38
CA GLY A 2 -15.39 14.86 -4.51
C GLY A 2 -16.00 14.97 -5.92
N GLU A 3 -15.49 15.85 -6.79
CA GLU A 3 -15.96 15.97 -8.18
C GLU A 3 -15.45 14.85 -9.11
N LEU A 4 -14.28 14.28 -8.82
CA LEU A 4 -13.64 13.26 -9.67
C LEU A 4 -13.91 11.83 -9.20
N GLN A 5 -14.54 11.64 -8.03
CA GLN A 5 -14.85 10.33 -7.45
C GLN A 5 -13.65 9.37 -7.42
N VAL A 6 -12.47 9.91 -7.09
CA VAL A 6 -11.24 9.12 -6.97
C VAL A 6 -11.39 8.17 -5.78
N SER A 7 -11.20 6.87 -6.03
CA SER A 7 -11.33 5.83 -5.01
C SER A 7 -10.09 5.68 -4.14
N HIS A 8 -8.90 5.88 -4.71
CA HIS A 8 -7.62 5.85 -4.00
C HIS A 8 -6.51 6.51 -4.83
N PHE A 9 -5.40 6.83 -4.18
CA PHE A 9 -4.11 7.04 -4.84
C PHE A 9 -3.26 5.76 -4.74
N GLU A 10 -2.68 5.35 -5.86
CA GLU A 10 -1.82 4.18 -5.96
C GLU A 10 -0.35 4.62 -6.03
N GLU A 11 0.47 4.10 -5.13
CA GLU A 11 1.91 4.34 -5.02
C GLU A 11 2.34 5.81 -5.22
N PRO A 12 1.76 6.79 -4.50
CA PRO A 12 1.99 8.23 -4.74
C PRO A 12 3.41 8.70 -4.40
N ILE A 13 4.20 7.89 -3.70
CA ILE A 13 5.57 8.18 -3.27
C ILE A 13 6.44 6.92 -3.39
N ALA A 14 7.75 7.08 -3.17
CA ALA A 14 8.67 5.96 -3.21
C ALA A 14 8.26 4.85 -2.21
N LEU A 15 8.18 3.60 -2.68
CA LEU A 15 7.78 2.40 -1.94
C LEU A 15 8.52 2.16 -0.61
N TRP A 16 9.77 2.62 -0.46
CA TRP A 16 10.53 2.48 0.79
C TRP A 16 10.23 3.57 1.82
N ASP A 17 9.53 4.63 1.46
CA ASP A 17 9.21 5.75 2.35
C ASP A 17 7.94 5.48 3.16
N LEU A 18 8.03 4.47 4.03
CA LEU A 18 6.91 4.04 4.87
C LEU A 18 6.44 5.12 5.83
N GLU A 19 7.34 6.00 6.29
CA GLU A 19 6.98 7.14 7.13
C GLU A 19 6.23 8.20 6.31
N GLY A 20 6.65 8.46 5.07
CA GLY A 20 5.92 9.29 4.12
C GLY A 20 4.50 8.77 3.86
N TYR A 21 4.33 7.46 3.72
CA TYR A 21 3.01 6.84 3.56
C TYR A 21 2.12 7.12 4.77
N ASN A 22 2.65 6.95 5.99
CA ASN A 22 1.94 7.25 7.22
C ASN A 22 1.50 8.73 7.29
N GLN A 23 2.41 9.63 6.92
CA GLN A 23 2.12 11.07 6.88
C GLN A 23 1.03 11.41 5.86
N LEU A 24 1.04 10.79 4.68
CA LEU A 24 -0.02 10.97 3.69
C LEU A 24 -1.36 10.44 4.20
N GLN A 25 -1.37 9.27 4.86
CA GLN A 25 -2.58 8.72 5.48
C GLN A 25 -3.18 9.65 6.55
N ALA A 26 -2.33 10.35 7.31
CA ALA A 26 -2.79 11.34 8.27
C ALA A 26 -3.29 12.66 7.62
N ALA A 27 -2.83 12.97 6.41
CA ALA A 27 -3.08 14.25 5.75
C ALA A 27 -4.20 14.21 4.70
N LEU A 28 -4.52 13.04 4.14
CA LEU A 28 -5.45 12.88 3.04
C LEU A 28 -6.74 12.18 3.50
N GLU A 29 -7.88 12.62 2.98
CA GLU A 29 -9.16 11.92 3.15
C GLU A 29 -9.36 10.80 2.12
N VAL A 30 -8.54 10.78 1.06
CA VAL A 30 -8.63 9.77 0.00
C VAL A 30 -7.69 8.60 0.31
N PRO A 31 -8.18 7.35 0.24
CA PRO A 31 -7.38 6.18 0.59
C PRO A 31 -6.09 6.05 -0.20
N ILE A 32 -5.09 5.44 0.42
CA ILE A 32 -3.82 5.14 -0.24
C ILE A 32 -3.64 3.63 -0.39
N ALA A 33 -3.23 3.24 -1.60
CA ALA A 33 -2.94 1.86 -1.98
C ALA A 33 -1.48 1.69 -2.39
N ALA A 34 -0.89 0.57 -1.99
CA ALA A 34 0.42 0.10 -2.47
C ALA A 34 0.55 -1.41 -2.23
N GLY A 35 1.64 -2.03 -2.68
CA GLY A 35 1.90 -3.45 -2.45
C GLY A 35 2.24 -4.25 -3.70
N GLU A 36 2.24 -3.63 -4.89
CA GLU A 36 2.51 -4.36 -6.14
C GLU A 36 3.99 -4.72 -6.29
N GLN A 37 4.87 -4.01 -5.59
CA GLN A 37 6.32 -4.19 -5.61
C GLN A 37 6.86 -4.92 -4.38
N GLU A 38 5.98 -5.56 -3.60
CA GLU A 38 6.31 -6.26 -2.36
C GLU A 38 6.35 -7.76 -2.61
N TYR A 39 7.47 -8.37 -2.25
CA TYR A 39 7.81 -9.74 -2.66
C TYR A 39 7.71 -10.75 -1.51
N ASN A 40 7.63 -10.28 -0.27
CA ASN A 40 7.59 -11.16 0.89
C ASN A 40 6.74 -10.60 2.03
N LEU A 41 6.35 -11.50 2.95
CA LEU A 41 5.48 -11.20 4.09
C LEU A 41 5.99 -10.06 4.98
N TRP A 42 7.30 -9.88 5.09
CA TRP A 42 7.89 -8.83 5.94
C TRP A 42 7.70 -7.44 5.35
N GLN A 43 7.74 -7.32 4.03
CA GLN A 43 7.46 -6.05 3.36
C GLN A 43 5.99 -5.67 3.51
N PHE A 44 5.06 -6.62 3.32
CA PHE A 44 3.63 -6.37 3.60
C PHE A 44 3.36 -6.02 5.06
N ARG A 45 4.01 -6.71 6.01
CA ARG A 45 3.95 -6.36 7.43
C ARG A 45 4.36 -4.90 7.65
N ASP A 46 5.44 -4.46 7.00
CA ASP A 46 5.94 -3.09 7.15
C ASP A 46 5.00 -2.06 6.51
N LEU A 47 4.38 -2.36 5.36
CA LEU A 47 3.31 -1.53 4.79
C LEU A 47 2.12 -1.37 5.76
N ILE A 48 1.71 -2.44 6.45
CA ILE A 48 0.61 -2.39 7.42
C ILE A 48 1.01 -1.60 8.67
N THR A 49 2.14 -1.96 9.27
CA THR A 49 2.51 -1.51 10.62
C THR A 49 3.21 -0.16 10.65
N ARG A 50 3.87 0.23 9.56
CA ARG A 50 4.63 1.48 9.46
C ARG A 50 3.98 2.43 8.46
N GLY A 51 3.66 1.93 7.26
CA GLY A 51 2.99 2.69 6.20
C GLY A 51 1.52 3.03 6.48
N ASN A 52 0.86 2.27 7.35
CA ASN A 52 -0.54 2.46 7.73
C ASN A 52 -1.50 2.47 6.52
N LEU A 53 -1.23 1.68 5.48
CA LEU A 53 -2.03 1.69 4.24
C LEU A 53 -3.48 1.25 4.42
N ASP A 54 -4.39 1.85 3.65
CA ASP A 54 -5.80 1.43 3.59
C ASP A 54 -6.00 0.18 2.74
N ILE A 55 -5.26 0.10 1.62
CA ILE A 55 -5.43 -0.92 0.60
C ILE A 55 -4.08 -1.55 0.28
N LEU A 56 -3.98 -2.87 0.45
CA LEU A 56 -2.84 -3.65 -0.01
C LEU A 56 -3.12 -4.25 -1.39
N GLN A 57 -2.15 -4.15 -2.30
CA GLN A 57 -2.26 -4.62 -3.69
C GLN A 57 -1.21 -5.69 -4.04
N PRO A 58 -1.21 -6.85 -3.35
CA PRO A 58 -0.21 -7.88 -3.59
C PRO A 58 -0.29 -8.41 -5.04
N ASN A 59 0.83 -8.36 -5.75
CA ASN A 59 0.94 -9.02 -7.04
C ASN A 59 1.28 -10.50 -6.84
N ILE A 60 0.30 -11.37 -7.08
CA ILE A 60 0.37 -12.81 -6.80
C ILE A 60 1.53 -13.54 -7.49
N THR A 61 1.97 -13.07 -8.66
CA THR A 61 3.09 -13.68 -9.39
C THR A 61 4.45 -13.26 -8.84
N SER A 62 4.49 -12.18 -8.05
CA SER A 62 5.70 -11.59 -7.47
C SER A 62 5.84 -11.89 -5.97
N CYS A 63 4.73 -12.03 -5.24
CA CYS A 63 4.72 -12.08 -3.77
C CYS A 63 4.66 -13.50 -3.16
N GLY A 64 5.05 -14.53 -3.91
CA GLY A 64 5.09 -15.92 -3.42
C GLY A 64 3.86 -16.78 -3.73
N ALA A 65 2.92 -16.28 -4.54
CA ALA A 65 1.73 -16.98 -5.01
C ALA A 65 0.86 -17.59 -3.90
N ILE A 66 -0.04 -18.50 -4.27
CA ILE A 66 -0.91 -19.21 -3.33
C ILE A 66 -0.15 -20.42 -2.78
N HIS A 67 0.04 -20.44 -1.47
CA HIS A 67 0.50 -21.63 -0.76
C HIS A 67 -0.70 -22.44 -0.27
N ARG A 68 -0.62 -23.77 -0.35
CA ARG A 68 -1.60 -24.68 0.25
C ARG A 68 -0.87 -25.53 1.29
N GLU A 69 -1.34 -25.48 2.52
CA GLU A 69 -0.91 -26.39 3.60
C GLU A 69 -1.43 -27.82 3.36
#